data_AF-A0A7C5J9Q0-F1
#
_entry.id   AF-A0A7C5J9Q0-F1
#
_cell.length_a   1.000
_cell.length_b   1.000
_cell.length_c   1.000
_cell.angle_alpha   90.00
_cell.angle_beta   90.00
_cell.angle_gamma   90.00
#
_symmetry.space_group_name_H-M   'P 1'
#
loop_
_entity.id
_entity.type
_entity.pdbx_description
1 polymer ?
#
loop_
_entity_poly.entity_id
_entity_poly.type
_entity_poly.pdbx_seq_one_letter_code
_entity_poly.pdbx_strand_id
1 'polypeptide(L)'
;MRCLATTLALLLALAGCGREAPSTPYQSQFLALGTLVNISLWGVDDDQGAAAVRAVEDELNRVYDTWHAWRPSTLTDLNRRLA
;
A
#
# COMPACT_ATOMS: atom_id res chain seq x y z
N MET A 1 12.61 46.63 -17.80
CA MET A 1 12.61 45.34 -18.56
C MET A 1 13.56 44.30 -17.98
N ARG A 2 14.82 44.64 -17.62
CA ARG A 2 15.80 43.67 -17.06
C ARG A 2 15.36 43.05 -15.72
N CYS A 3 14.80 43.84 -14.78
CA CYS A 3 14.30 43.30 -13.52
C CYS A 3 13.10 42.35 -13.71
N LEU A 4 12.21 42.64 -14.66
CA LEU A 4 11.03 41.81 -14.93
C LEU A 4 11.43 40.42 -15.44
N ALA A 5 12.48 40.36 -16.27
CA ALA A 5 13.01 39.11 -16.80
C ALA A 5 13.66 38.24 -15.71
N THR A 6 14.41 38.85 -14.77
CA THR A 6 14.98 38.12 -13.63
C THR A 6 13.93 37.63 -12.65
N THR A 7 12.89 38.43 -12.38
CA THR A 7 11.78 37.97 -11.51
C THR A 7 11.03 36.80 -12.14
N LEU A 8 10.79 36.86 -13.46
CA LEU A 8 10.12 35.78 -14.19
C LEU A 8 10.96 34.50 -14.20
N ALA A 9 12.27 34.60 -14.50
CA ALA A 9 13.17 33.44 -14.48
C ALA A 9 13.26 32.78 -13.09
N LEU A 10 13.22 33.58 -12.02
CA LEU A 10 13.20 33.07 -10.65
C LEU A 10 11.90 32.32 -10.34
N LEU A 11 10.75 32.86 -10.75
CA LEU A 11 9.44 32.20 -10.59
C LEU A 11 9.37 30.86 -11.35
N LEU A 12 9.93 30.80 -12.56
CA LEU A 12 10.03 29.56 -13.35
C LEU A 12 10.97 28.53 -12.71
N ALA A 13 12.07 28.97 -12.09
CA ALA A 13 12.97 28.07 -11.36
C ALA A 13 12.32 27.48 -10.10
N LEU A 14 11.50 28.26 -9.39
CA LEU A 14 10.76 27.78 -8.21
C LEU A 14 9.64 26.78 -8.56
N ALA A 15 9.06 26.87 -9.77
CA ALA A 15 8.04 25.93 -10.23
C ALA A 15 8.57 24.49 -10.47
N GLY A 16 9.89 24.31 -10.57
CA GLY A 16 10.54 23.00 -10.77
C GLY A 16 10.82 22.21 -9.49
N CYS A 17 10.80 22.84 -8.32
CA CYS A 17 11.11 22.18 -7.04
C CYS A 17 9.95 21.38 -6.44
N GLY A 18 8.80 21.27 -7.12
CA GLY A 18 7.60 20.61 -6.59
C GLY A 18 7.47 19.12 -6.92
N ARG A 19 8.45 18.50 -7.59
CA ARG A 19 8.35 17.10 -8.02
C ARG A 19 9.18 16.17 -7.15
N GLU A 20 8.88 16.17 -5.86
CA GLU A 20 9.20 15.06 -4.97
C GLU A 20 8.06 14.04 -5.02
N ALA A 21 8.38 12.77 -4.74
CA ALA A 21 7.38 11.70 -4.63
C ALA A 21 6.19 12.14 -3.77
N PRO A 22 4.97 11.62 -3.98
CA PRO A 22 3.79 12.07 -3.25
C PRO A 22 4.08 12.16 -1.75
N SER A 23 4.07 13.39 -1.22
CA SER A 23 4.29 13.65 0.21
C SER A 23 3.13 13.16 1.07
N THR A 24 2.06 12.70 0.42
CA THR A 24 0.93 11.99 1.00
C THR A 24 1.06 10.50 0.71
N PRO A 25 0.96 9.62 1.72
CA PRO A 25 0.98 8.18 1.48
C PRO A 25 -0.29 7.75 0.75
N TYR A 26 -0.16 6.76 -0.12
CA TYR A 26 -1.28 5.95 -0.57
C TYR A 26 -1.84 5.20 0.64
N GLN A 27 -3.16 5.25 0.85
CA GLN A 27 -3.82 4.58 1.96
C GLN A 27 -4.92 3.65 1.46
N SER A 28 -5.00 2.46 2.05
CA SER A 28 -6.08 1.52 1.81
C SER A 28 -6.45 0.77 3.09
N GLN A 29 -7.69 0.33 3.15
CA GLN A 29 -8.26 -0.40 4.28
C GLN A 29 -9.17 -1.52 3.80
N PHE A 30 -9.02 -2.69 4.42
CA PHE A 30 -9.84 -3.87 4.13
C PHE A 30 -9.96 -4.76 5.37
N LEU A 31 -10.91 -5.69 5.35
CA LEU A 31 -11.07 -6.70 6.41
C LEU A 31 -10.29 -7.96 6.03
N ALA A 32 -9.44 -8.42 6.94
CA ALA A 32 -8.77 -9.71 6.82
C ALA A 32 -8.55 -10.33 8.21
N LEU A 33 -8.56 -11.66 8.27
CA LEU A 33 -8.31 -12.41 9.50
C LEU A 33 -9.17 -11.97 10.72
N GLY A 34 -10.39 -11.52 10.47
CA GLY A 34 -11.34 -11.10 11.53
C GLY A 34 -11.09 -9.71 12.12
N THR A 35 -10.27 -8.88 11.48
CA THR A 35 -10.01 -7.50 11.91
C THR A 35 -9.90 -6.54 10.71
N LEU A 36 -9.83 -5.24 11.01
CA LEU A 36 -9.62 -4.16 10.06
C LEU A 36 -8.13 -3.93 9.86
N VAL A 37 -7.65 -4.15 8.64
CA VAL A 37 -6.26 -3.91 8.23
C VAL A 37 -6.19 -2.52 7.58
N ASN A 38 -5.19 -1.75 7.98
CA ASN A 38 -4.89 -0.43 7.39
C ASN A 38 -3.46 -0.44 6.85
N ILE A 39 -3.28 -0.03 5.59
CA ILE A 39 -1.98 0.03 4.92
C ILE A 39 -1.72 1.47 4.48
N SER A 40 -0.51 1.95 4.77
CA SER A 40 -0.01 3.23 4.27
C SER A 40 1.30 3.01 3.53
N LEU A 41 1.35 3.39 2.25
CA LEU A 41 2.49 3.23 1.36
C LEU A 41 3.02 4.61 0.96
N TRP A 42 4.31 4.85 1.24
CA TRP A 42 4.98 6.11 0.92
C TRP A 42 5.77 5.98 -0.38
N GLY A 43 5.78 7.05 -1.17
CA GLY A 43 6.61 7.12 -2.38
C GLY A 43 6.13 6.26 -3.54
N VAL A 44 4.86 5.84 -3.53
CA VAL A 44 4.21 5.10 -4.62
C VAL A 44 3.17 5.98 -5.31
N ASP A 45 2.94 5.75 -6.60
CA ASP A 45 1.73 6.22 -7.26
C ASP A 45 0.52 5.32 -6.96
N ASP A 46 -0.66 5.73 -7.42
CA ASP A 46 -1.92 5.02 -7.12
C ASP A 46 -1.96 3.60 -7.71
N ASP A 47 -1.38 3.39 -8.91
CA ASP A 47 -1.37 2.09 -9.57
C ASP A 47 -0.44 1.11 -8.83
N GLN A 48 0.74 1.59 -8.43
CA GLN A 48 1.68 0.87 -7.58
C GLN A 48 1.06 0.54 -6.22
N GLY A 49 0.41 1.52 -5.59
CA GLY A 49 -0.26 1.37 -4.30
C GLY A 49 -1.36 0.32 -4.35
N ALA A 50 -2.23 0.38 -5.35
CA ALA A 50 -3.31 -0.57 -5.55
C ALA A 50 -2.80 -1.99 -5.84
N ALA A 51 -1.75 -2.13 -6.67
CA ALA A 51 -1.13 -3.42 -6.96
C ALA A 51 -0.50 -4.05 -5.71
N ALA A 52 0.21 -3.25 -4.91
CA ALA A 52 0.83 -3.71 -3.66
C ALA A 52 -0.20 -4.15 -2.63
N VAL A 53 -1.28 -3.38 -2.44
CA VAL A 53 -2.35 -3.73 -1.51
C VAL A 53 -3.05 -5.02 -1.93
N ARG A 54 -3.34 -5.19 -3.23
CA ARG A 54 -3.95 -6.43 -3.73
C ARG A 54 -3.08 -7.65 -3.46
N ALA A 55 -1.76 -7.54 -3.65
CA ALA A 55 -0.83 -8.63 -3.34
C ALA A 55 -0.85 -9.00 -1.85
N VAL A 56 -0.98 -8.01 -0.96
CA VAL A 56 -1.11 -8.26 0.49
C VAL A 56 -2.45 -8.93 0.81
N GLU A 57 -3.55 -8.47 0.22
CA GLU A 57 -4.88 -9.09 0.39
C GLU A 57 -4.88 -10.56 -0.06
N ASP A 58 -4.33 -10.86 -1.24
CA ASP A 58 -4.24 -12.21 -1.78
C ASP A 58 -3.43 -13.13 -0.85
N GLU A 59 -2.31 -12.64 -0.32
CA GLU A 59 -1.49 -13.42 0.62
C GLU A 59 -2.20 -13.65 1.96
N LEU A 60 -2.91 -12.65 2.49
CA LEU A 60 -3.69 -12.80 3.72
C LEU A 60 -4.86 -13.77 3.53
N ASN A 61 -5.49 -13.80 2.35
CA ASN A 61 -6.50 -14.80 2.01
C ASN A 61 -5.90 -16.21 1.93
N ARG A 62 -4.72 -16.36 1.30
CA ARG A 62 -3.99 -17.64 1.27
C ARG A 62 -3.66 -18.13 2.69
N VAL A 63 -3.22 -17.24 3.57
CA VAL A 63 -2.95 -17.54 4.98
C VAL A 63 -4.23 -17.97 5.70
N TYR A 64 -5.33 -17.25 5.48
CA TYR A 64 -6.63 -17.56 6.07
C TYR A 64 -7.11 -18.97 5.71
N ASP A 65 -6.98 -19.36 4.43
CA ASP A 65 -7.38 -20.69 3.97
C ASP A 65 -6.46 -21.80 4.49
N THR A 66 -5.14 -21.54 4.50
CA THR A 66 -4.13 -22.54 4.92
C THR A 66 -4.20 -22.80 6.43
N TRP A 67 -4.33 -21.74 7.23
CA TRP A 67 -4.18 -21.76 8.68
C TRP A 67 -5.49 -21.57 9.42
N HIS A 68 -6.63 -21.78 8.75
CA HIS A 68 -7.92 -21.67 9.39
C HIS A 68 -8.03 -22.62 10.59
N ALA A 69 -8.41 -22.09 11.76
CA ALA A 69 -8.33 -22.85 13.02
C ALA A 69 -9.39 -23.95 13.18
N TRP A 70 -10.57 -23.82 12.57
CA TRP A 70 -11.68 -24.79 12.72
C TRP A 70 -12.37 -25.25 11.43
N ARG A 71 -12.01 -24.69 10.28
CA ARG A 71 -12.54 -25.15 8.97
C ARG A 71 -11.54 -26.09 8.31
N PRO A 72 -11.97 -26.94 7.36
CA PRO A 72 -11.04 -27.76 6.58
C PRO A 72 -9.89 -26.90 6.04
N SER A 73 -8.66 -27.26 6.42
CA SER A 73 -7.44 -26.49 6.19
C SER A 73 -6.21 -27.36 6.43
N THR A 74 -5.03 -26.89 6.05
CA THR A 74 -3.77 -27.56 6.38
C THR A 74 -3.59 -27.69 7.90
N LEU A 75 -3.94 -26.65 8.65
CA LEU A 75 -3.86 -26.68 10.12
C LEU A 75 -4.78 -27.73 10.73
N THR A 76 -6.03 -27.82 10.27
CA THR A 76 -6.97 -28.81 10.83
C THR A 76 -6.62 -30.25 10.44
N ASP A 77 -6.02 -30.48 9.26
CA ASP A 77 -5.47 -31.79 8.91
C ASP A 77 -4.26 -32.15 9.79
N LEU A 78 -3.34 -31.21 9.99
CA LEU A 78 -2.19 -31.40 10.89
C LEU A 78 -2.65 -31.75 12.30
N ASN A 79 -3.58 -30.98 12.87
CA ASN A 79 -4.09 -31.23 14.22
C ASN A 79 -4.75 -32.61 14.35
N ARG A 80 -5.48 -33.07 13.32
CA ARG A 80 -6.10 -34.40 13.31
C ARG A 80 -5.07 -35.53 13.36
N ARG A 81 -3.86 -35.32 12.83
CA ARG A 81 -2.78 -36.32 12.84
C ARG A 81 -2.00 -36.37 14.16
N LEU A 82 -2.12 -35.33 14.99
CA LEU A 82 -1.41 -35.21 16.26
C LEU A 82 -2.26 -35.62 17.47
N ALA A 83 -3.59 -35.60 17.33
CA ALA A 83 -4.54 -36.04 18.35
C ALA A 83 -4.66 -37.57 18.39
#